data_AF-A0A9D7C8C4-F1
#
_entry.id   AF-A0A9D7C8C4-F1
#
_cell.length_a   1.000
_cell.length_b   1.000
_cell.length_c   1.000
_cell.angle_alpha   90.00
_cell.angle_beta   90.00
_cell.angle_gamma   90.00
#
_symmetry.space_group_name_H-M   'P 1'
#
loop_
_entity.id
_entity.type
_entity.pdbx_description
1 polymer ?
#
loop_
_entity_poly.entity_id
_entity_poly.type
_entity_poly.pdbx_seq_one_letter_code
_entity_poly.pdbx_strand_id
1 'polypeptide(L)'
;MPFTAAVQKAHDAGLHAIVYMNQRLWCVDTPSWTAENAERWAVRERDGQVRKETYNVFDPLPCAPMDVATPFWRNKYAGIADTVIHQYKLDGLYMDQAVLSLACWSPDHGHPLGGGHYWMDGFRELARDLRRRGGALPLGFAGEGGGESWLPDLDAFLTLQVSQERYIDPASGWEVLPLFQAVYHPYAVTYGTYGSLTWPPYDDLWPVASRPANAMTLLDTKYRRQYLLEQARMFVWGMQPTIANFLPEQLTARRSEIDYLERLARLRYGLREFFQGGVMLRAPAVTVDSADVLMSRVSIYAARRGGATEATVRSPMVLAGAWRSSKGQVAIGLASITDEAREVTVQLDARMYALREGARIVRVDAEGRRTPIGRVARGAQAISLTLPGLSGTVLIVE
;
A
#
# COMPACT_ATOMS: atom_id res chain seq x y z
N MET A 1 -24.57 8.34 -12.74
CA MET A 1 -24.93 6.99 -12.26
C MET A 1 -24.87 7.00 -10.75
N PRO A 2 -25.91 6.56 -10.02
CA PRO A 2 -25.87 6.45 -8.56
C PRO A 2 -24.72 5.54 -8.10
N PHE A 3 -24.18 5.78 -6.90
CA PHE A 3 -23.04 5.03 -6.36
C PHE A 3 -23.27 3.51 -6.35
N THR A 4 -24.43 3.05 -5.86
CA THR A 4 -24.76 1.62 -5.78
C THR A 4 -24.87 0.94 -7.15
N ALA A 5 -25.32 1.67 -8.18
CA ALA A 5 -25.33 1.16 -9.55
C ALA A 5 -23.90 1.01 -10.12
N ALA A 6 -22.97 1.88 -9.71
CA ALA A 6 -21.56 1.76 -10.05
C ALA A 6 -20.92 0.53 -9.40
N VAL A 7 -21.23 0.29 -8.12
CA VAL A 7 -20.79 -0.89 -7.36
C VAL A 7 -21.32 -2.17 -8.01
N GLN A 8 -22.62 -2.24 -8.29
CA GLN A 8 -23.21 -3.40 -8.95
C GLN A 8 -22.56 -3.69 -10.31
N LYS A 9 -22.31 -2.65 -11.11
CA LYS A 9 -21.61 -2.81 -12.39
C LYS A 9 -20.18 -3.37 -12.21
N ALA A 10 -19.48 -2.97 -11.14
CA ALA A 10 -18.16 -3.52 -10.82
C ALA A 10 -18.26 -4.99 -10.41
N HIS A 11 -19.25 -5.35 -9.58
CA HIS A 11 -19.52 -6.73 -9.19
C HIS A 11 -19.87 -7.63 -10.38
N ASP A 12 -20.71 -7.15 -11.31
CA ASP A 12 -21.06 -7.87 -12.54
C ASP A 12 -19.81 -8.16 -13.42
N ALA A 13 -18.76 -7.34 -13.26
CA ALA A 13 -17.46 -7.53 -13.91
C ALA A 13 -16.46 -8.34 -13.07
N GLY A 14 -16.87 -8.87 -11.91
CA GLY A 14 -16.03 -9.65 -11.00
C GLY A 14 -15.01 -8.81 -10.20
N LEU A 15 -15.24 -7.51 -10.08
CA LEU A 15 -14.41 -6.61 -9.27
C LEU A 15 -15.03 -6.46 -7.87
N HIS A 16 -14.18 -6.28 -6.86
CA HIS A 16 -14.60 -5.99 -5.49
C HIS A 16 -14.23 -4.56 -5.11
N ALA A 17 -15.02 -3.95 -4.23
CA ALA A 17 -14.87 -2.58 -3.80
C ALA A 17 -14.75 -2.46 -2.27
N ILE A 18 -13.67 -1.80 -1.83
CA ILE A 18 -13.53 -1.27 -0.48
C ILE A 18 -13.52 0.26 -0.57
N VAL A 19 -14.08 0.95 0.43
CA VAL A 19 -14.10 2.43 0.47
C VAL A 19 -13.39 2.99 1.67
N TYR A 20 -12.93 4.22 1.51
CA TYR A 20 -12.37 5.02 2.58
C TYR A 20 -13.40 5.33 3.67
N MET A 21 -13.03 5.03 4.91
CA MET A 21 -13.71 5.50 6.11
C MET A 21 -12.67 5.85 7.16
N ASN A 22 -12.72 7.07 7.68
CA ASN A 22 -11.85 7.43 8.80
C ASN A 22 -12.28 6.72 10.08
N GLN A 23 -11.41 5.85 10.60
CA GLN A 23 -11.72 5.04 11.78
C GLN A 23 -11.47 5.78 13.09
N ARG A 24 -10.65 6.83 13.08
CA ARG A 24 -10.12 7.45 14.30
C ARG A 24 -10.71 8.83 14.57
N LEU A 25 -11.06 9.62 13.56
CA LEU A 25 -11.30 11.05 13.70
C LEU A 25 -12.78 11.44 13.57
N TRP A 26 -13.20 12.42 14.36
CA TRP A 26 -14.46 13.15 14.21
C TRP A 26 -14.20 14.65 14.19
N CYS A 27 -14.62 15.33 13.13
CA CYS A 27 -14.38 16.77 12.98
C CYS A 27 -15.28 17.60 13.90
N VAL A 28 -14.66 18.49 14.68
CA VAL A 28 -15.27 19.11 15.85
C VAL A 28 -16.30 20.19 15.49
N ASP A 29 -16.27 20.67 14.25
CA ASP A 29 -17.18 21.69 13.74
C ASP A 29 -18.42 21.08 13.05
N THR A 30 -18.53 19.75 13.00
CA THR A 30 -19.70 19.09 12.41
C THR A 30 -20.93 19.25 13.32
N PRO A 31 -22.15 19.46 12.78
CA PRO A 31 -23.35 19.55 13.61
C PRO A 31 -23.58 18.31 14.50
N SER A 32 -23.19 17.13 14.00
CA SER A 32 -23.29 15.86 14.72
C SER A 32 -22.36 15.78 15.93
N TRP A 33 -21.21 16.46 15.92
CA TRP A 33 -20.31 16.53 17.07
C TRP A 33 -21.03 17.08 18.30
N THR A 34 -21.70 18.22 18.14
CA THR A 34 -22.48 18.87 19.20
C THR A 34 -23.75 18.08 19.54
N ALA A 35 -24.50 17.65 18.52
CA ALA A 35 -25.77 16.96 18.72
C ALA A 35 -25.63 15.62 19.46
N GLU A 36 -24.51 14.92 19.27
CA GLU A 36 -24.23 13.62 19.89
C GLU A 36 -23.32 13.72 21.11
N ASN A 37 -22.98 14.95 21.54
CA ASN A 37 -22.06 15.21 22.65
C ASN A 37 -20.73 14.44 22.50
N ALA A 38 -20.18 14.43 21.28
CA ALA A 38 -19.04 13.61 20.91
C ALA A 38 -17.76 13.99 21.68
N GLU A 39 -17.59 15.25 22.08
CA GLU A 39 -16.44 15.73 22.85
C GLU A 39 -16.15 14.89 24.11
N ARG A 40 -17.22 14.37 24.75
CA ARG A 40 -17.11 13.53 25.94
C ARG A 40 -16.27 12.27 25.72
N TRP A 41 -16.22 11.76 24.49
CA TRP A 41 -15.62 10.47 24.13
C TRP A 41 -14.34 10.63 23.30
N ALA A 42 -13.88 11.86 23.11
CA ALA A 42 -12.66 12.17 22.41
C ALA A 42 -11.42 11.96 23.30
N VAL A 43 -10.30 11.58 22.70
CA VAL A 43 -9.03 11.40 23.39
C VAL A 43 -8.61 12.68 24.10
N ARG A 44 -8.27 12.55 25.38
CA ARG A 44 -7.84 13.67 26.24
C ARG A 44 -6.33 13.66 26.43
N GLU A 45 -5.73 14.84 26.35
CA GLU A 45 -4.34 15.08 26.75
C GLU A 45 -4.20 15.14 28.28
N ARG A 46 -2.95 15.16 28.78
CA ARG A 46 -2.64 15.23 30.22
C ARG A 46 -3.27 16.42 30.95
N ASP A 47 -3.52 17.51 30.24
CA ASP A 47 -4.16 18.73 30.77
C ASP A 47 -5.69 18.68 30.73
N GLY A 48 -6.27 17.55 30.29
CA GLY A 48 -7.71 17.35 30.16
C GLY A 48 -8.33 17.95 28.91
N GLN A 49 -7.55 18.59 28.03
CA GLN A 49 -8.07 19.10 26.76
C GLN A 49 -8.27 17.97 25.75
N VAL A 50 -9.25 18.14 24.86
CA VAL A 50 -9.42 17.24 23.71
C VAL A 50 -8.24 17.43 22.74
N ARG A 51 -7.59 16.32 22.38
CA ARG A 51 -6.60 16.32 21.29
C ARG A 51 -7.31 16.70 19.98
N LYS A 52 -6.76 17.67 19.27
CA LYS A 52 -7.22 18.07 17.92
C LYS A 52 -6.08 17.93 16.94
N GLU A 53 -6.40 17.47 15.74
CA GLU A 53 -5.48 17.26 14.64
C GLU A 53 -6.05 17.89 13.36
N THR A 54 -5.19 18.50 12.53
CA THR A 54 -5.58 19.15 11.28
C THR A 54 -4.65 18.65 10.18
N TYR A 55 -5.24 18.06 9.13
CA TYR A 55 -4.50 17.43 8.03
C TYR A 55 -4.66 18.17 6.71
N ASN A 56 -5.90 18.50 6.36
CA ASN A 56 -6.21 19.06 5.05
C ASN A 56 -5.73 20.51 4.94
N VAL A 57 -4.86 20.79 3.97
CA VAL A 57 -4.33 22.13 3.74
C VAL A 57 -5.29 23.03 2.93
N PHE A 58 -6.29 22.47 2.27
CA PHE A 58 -7.27 23.21 1.46
C PHE A 58 -8.48 23.65 2.29
N ASP A 59 -8.87 22.83 3.27
CA ASP A 59 -9.93 23.12 4.24
C ASP A 59 -9.49 22.63 5.64
N PRO A 60 -8.79 23.47 6.42
CA PRO A 60 -8.08 23.05 7.63
C PRO A 60 -8.99 22.88 8.85
N LEU A 61 -10.05 22.08 8.70
CA LEU A 61 -10.97 21.75 9.78
C LEU A 61 -10.28 20.86 10.83
N PRO A 62 -10.33 21.22 12.12
CA PRO A 62 -9.80 20.38 13.19
C PRO A 62 -10.71 19.17 13.44
N CYS A 63 -10.09 18.01 13.64
CA CYS A 63 -10.80 16.79 14.02
C CYS A 63 -10.16 16.19 15.27
N ALA A 64 -10.98 15.57 16.12
CA ALA A 64 -10.54 14.95 17.34
C ALA A 64 -10.45 13.43 17.17
N PRO A 65 -9.36 12.79 17.62
CA PRO A 65 -9.31 11.35 17.76
C PRO A 65 -10.34 10.89 18.78
N MET A 66 -11.15 9.92 18.40
CA MET A 66 -12.18 9.32 19.23
C MET A 66 -11.66 8.05 19.87
N ASP A 67 -11.99 7.83 21.14
CA ASP A 67 -11.43 6.74 21.90
C ASP A 67 -12.13 5.41 21.56
N VAL A 68 -11.43 4.54 20.83
CA VAL A 68 -11.93 3.23 20.40
C VAL A 68 -12.17 2.27 21.56
N ALA A 69 -11.63 2.52 22.76
CA ALA A 69 -11.96 1.75 23.95
C ALA A 69 -13.37 2.08 24.50
N THR A 70 -14.00 3.15 24.04
CA THR A 70 -15.38 3.49 24.43
C THR A 70 -16.41 2.80 23.51
N PRO A 71 -17.48 2.18 24.07
CA PRO A 71 -18.57 1.64 23.25
C PRO A 71 -19.23 2.71 22.38
N PHE A 72 -19.26 3.97 22.81
CA PHE A 72 -19.81 5.08 22.03
C PHE A 72 -19.16 5.18 20.65
N TRP A 73 -17.83 5.26 20.59
CA TRP A 73 -17.13 5.39 19.32
C TRP A 73 -17.25 4.11 18.47
N ARG A 74 -17.12 2.94 19.09
CA ARG A 74 -17.27 1.66 18.38
C ARG A 74 -18.65 1.54 17.73
N ASN A 75 -19.71 1.85 18.47
CA ASN A 75 -21.07 1.80 17.96
C ASN A 75 -21.32 2.83 16.86
N LYS A 76 -20.75 4.04 16.99
CA LYS A 76 -20.85 5.08 15.96
C LYS A 76 -20.23 4.61 14.64
N TYR A 77 -18.98 4.15 14.69
CA TYR A 77 -18.28 3.68 13.50
C TYR A 77 -18.97 2.45 12.90
N ALA A 78 -19.30 1.46 13.74
CA ALA A 78 -19.94 0.22 13.30
C ALA A 78 -21.33 0.45 12.68
N GLY A 79 -22.10 1.43 13.17
CA GLY A 79 -23.38 1.81 12.58
C GLY A 79 -23.25 2.43 11.18
N ILE A 80 -22.24 3.28 10.96
CA ILE A 80 -21.95 3.83 9.63
C ILE A 80 -21.46 2.70 8.70
N ALA A 81 -20.56 1.85 9.18
CA ALA A 81 -20.03 0.72 8.42
C ALA A 81 -21.14 -0.27 8.02
N ASP A 82 -22.12 -0.52 8.89
CA ASP A 82 -23.30 -1.35 8.60
C ASP A 82 -24.07 -0.84 7.38
N THR A 83 -24.26 0.49 7.29
CA THR A 83 -24.89 1.13 6.13
C THR A 83 -24.06 0.93 4.87
N VAL A 84 -22.74 1.13 4.95
CA VAL A 84 -21.82 0.96 3.83
C VAL A 84 -21.82 -0.47 3.31
N ILE A 85 -21.76 -1.45 4.20
CA ILE A 85 -21.75 -2.88 3.85
C ILE A 85 -23.12 -3.29 3.27
N HIS A 86 -24.21 -3.02 3.98
CA HIS A 86 -25.50 -3.61 3.64
C HIS A 86 -26.34 -2.80 2.68
N GLN A 87 -26.28 -1.47 2.73
CA GLN A 87 -27.03 -0.61 1.82
C GLN A 87 -26.23 -0.30 0.56
N TYR A 88 -24.94 0.00 0.70
CA TYR A 88 -24.10 0.29 -0.46
C TYR A 88 -23.44 -0.94 -1.10
N LYS A 89 -23.63 -2.12 -0.49
CA LYS A 89 -23.18 -3.42 -1.01
C LYS A 89 -21.68 -3.49 -1.23
N LEU A 90 -20.89 -2.91 -0.32
CA LEU A 90 -19.44 -2.97 -0.46
C LEU A 90 -18.85 -4.25 0.11
N ASP A 91 -17.74 -4.67 -0.48
CA ASP A 91 -17.00 -5.88 -0.09
C ASP A 91 -16.09 -5.63 1.10
N GLY A 92 -15.98 -4.39 1.59
CA GLY A 92 -15.07 -4.07 2.67
C GLY A 92 -14.83 -2.59 2.91
N LEU A 93 -13.92 -2.32 3.85
CA LEU A 93 -13.62 -0.99 4.35
C LEU A 93 -12.11 -0.77 4.34
N TYR A 94 -11.68 0.40 3.88
CA TYR A 94 -10.39 0.97 4.23
C TYR A 94 -10.56 1.87 5.45
N MET A 95 -10.02 1.42 6.57
CA MET A 95 -10.08 2.03 7.89
C MET A 95 -8.88 2.96 8.05
N ASP A 96 -9.06 4.22 7.65
CA ASP A 96 -7.99 5.22 7.72
C ASP A 96 -7.54 5.43 9.17
N GLN A 97 -6.24 5.58 9.37
CA GLN A 97 -5.59 5.74 10.67
C GLN A 97 -5.84 4.60 11.67
N ALA A 98 -6.26 3.42 11.21
CA ALA A 98 -6.51 2.26 12.07
C ALA A 98 -5.26 1.78 12.81
N VAL A 99 -4.09 1.75 12.16
CA VAL A 99 -2.82 1.24 12.73
C VAL A 99 -2.09 2.33 13.52
N LEU A 100 -2.83 3.01 14.38
CA LEU A 100 -2.32 4.00 15.30
C LEU A 100 -3.00 3.78 16.66
N SER A 101 -2.26 4.00 17.73
CA SER A 101 -2.81 4.01 19.08
C SER A 101 -2.41 5.30 19.78
N LEU A 102 -3.32 5.83 20.60
CA LEU A 102 -3.08 7.05 21.34
C LEU A 102 -3.21 6.83 22.84
N ALA A 103 -2.34 7.53 23.58
CA ALA A 103 -2.52 7.71 25.00
C ALA A 103 -3.75 8.60 25.27
N CYS A 104 -4.55 8.25 26.28
CA CYS A 104 -5.76 8.97 26.66
C CYS A 104 -5.78 9.17 28.19
N TRP A 105 -6.00 10.41 28.62
CA TRP A 105 -6.00 10.83 30.02
C TRP A 105 -7.39 11.13 30.57
N SER A 106 -8.43 10.65 29.88
CA SER A 106 -9.81 10.79 30.35
C SER A 106 -10.09 9.79 31.48
N PRO A 107 -10.49 10.22 32.69
CA PRO A 107 -10.88 9.30 33.77
C PRO A 107 -12.22 8.61 33.50
N ASP A 108 -13.02 9.14 32.57
CA ASP A 108 -14.41 8.72 32.36
C ASP A 108 -14.59 7.67 31.25
N HIS A 109 -13.50 7.23 30.60
CA HIS A 109 -13.56 6.31 29.47
C HIS A 109 -13.45 4.82 29.85
N GLY A 110 -13.22 4.51 31.13
CA GLY A 110 -13.20 3.14 31.63
C GLY A 110 -11.93 2.34 31.30
N HIS A 111 -10.82 3.01 31.00
CA HIS A 111 -9.49 2.42 30.83
C HIS A 111 -8.45 3.14 31.71
N PRO A 112 -7.25 2.56 31.94
CA PRO A 112 -6.17 3.24 32.66
C PRO A 112 -5.74 4.55 32.00
N LEU A 113 -5.36 5.54 32.81
CA LEU A 113 -4.90 6.84 32.32
C LEU A 113 -3.55 6.74 31.60
N GLY A 114 -3.41 7.52 30.53
CA GLY A 114 -2.19 7.57 29.75
C GLY A 114 -2.13 6.43 28.76
N GLY A 115 -1.43 5.34 29.08
CA GLY A 115 -1.16 4.25 28.14
C GLY A 115 -1.73 2.91 28.58
N GLY A 116 -1.73 1.95 27.66
CA GLY A 116 -2.17 0.58 27.92
C GLY A 116 -2.59 -0.14 26.64
N HIS A 117 -3.08 -1.35 26.78
CA HIS A 117 -3.58 -2.17 25.66
C HIS A 117 -5.04 -1.89 25.30
N TYR A 118 -5.72 -0.98 26.01
CA TYR A 118 -7.15 -0.68 25.83
C TYR A 118 -7.49 -0.25 24.40
N TRP A 119 -6.59 0.45 23.72
CA TRP A 119 -6.80 0.84 22.33
C TRP A 119 -6.88 -0.38 21.42
N MET A 120 -5.98 -1.34 21.61
CA MET A 120 -5.95 -2.58 20.84
C MET A 120 -7.16 -3.46 21.14
N ASP A 121 -7.57 -3.54 22.41
CA ASP A 121 -8.76 -4.31 22.79
C ASP A 121 -10.03 -3.68 22.23
N GLY A 122 -10.16 -2.35 22.31
CA GLY A 122 -11.25 -1.62 21.70
C GLY A 122 -11.29 -1.82 20.18
N PHE A 123 -10.15 -1.74 19.51
CA PHE A 123 -10.08 -2.01 18.07
C PHE A 123 -10.50 -3.45 17.73
N ARG A 124 -10.01 -4.45 18.49
CA ARG A 124 -10.39 -5.85 18.32
C ARG A 124 -11.88 -6.08 18.52
N GLU A 125 -12.49 -5.43 19.51
CA GLU A 125 -13.94 -5.48 19.71
C GLU A 125 -14.69 -4.87 18.54
N LEU A 126 -14.21 -3.74 18.00
CA LEU A 126 -14.77 -3.12 16.81
C LEU A 126 -14.68 -4.05 15.60
N ALA A 127 -13.51 -4.60 15.31
CA ALA A 127 -13.31 -5.54 14.20
C ALA A 127 -14.22 -6.77 14.33
N ARG A 128 -14.32 -7.35 15.53
CA ARG A 128 -15.25 -8.46 15.82
C ARG A 128 -16.71 -8.07 15.58
N ASP A 129 -17.11 -6.85 15.96
CA ASP A 129 -18.47 -6.38 15.71
C ASP A 129 -18.77 -6.22 14.22
N LEU A 130 -17.85 -5.63 13.47
CA LEU A 130 -17.98 -5.50 12.01
C LEU A 130 -18.08 -6.87 11.33
N ARG A 131 -17.27 -7.86 11.75
CA ARG A 131 -17.39 -9.24 11.26
C ARG A 131 -18.74 -9.85 11.57
N ARG A 132 -19.25 -9.69 12.79
CA ARG A 132 -20.59 -10.18 13.17
C ARG A 132 -21.69 -9.54 12.33
N ARG A 133 -21.64 -8.23 12.10
CA ARG A 133 -22.59 -7.50 11.25
C ARG A 133 -22.53 -7.94 9.79
N GLY A 134 -21.34 -8.27 9.29
CA GLY A 134 -21.16 -8.85 7.95
C GLY A 134 -21.75 -10.26 7.81
N GLY A 135 -21.83 -11.02 8.90
CA GLY A 135 -22.34 -12.38 8.88
C GLY A 135 -21.50 -13.29 8.00
N ALA A 136 -22.11 -13.86 6.96
CA ALA A 136 -21.45 -14.75 6.00
C ALA A 136 -20.82 -14.01 4.79
N LEU A 137 -20.92 -12.68 4.73
CA LEU A 137 -20.33 -11.90 3.64
C LEU A 137 -18.79 -12.01 3.68
N PRO A 138 -18.12 -12.19 2.51
CA PRO A 138 -16.66 -12.28 2.44
C PRO A 138 -16.02 -10.89 2.51
N LEU A 139 -16.14 -10.22 3.66
CA LEU A 139 -15.69 -8.84 3.83
C LEU A 139 -14.16 -8.72 3.92
N GLY A 140 -13.61 -7.64 3.39
CA GLY A 140 -12.20 -7.23 3.55
C GLY A 140 -12.04 -5.96 4.38
N PHE A 141 -11.24 -6.00 5.45
CA PHE A 141 -10.90 -4.82 6.25
C PHE A 141 -9.43 -4.48 6.08
N ALA A 142 -9.18 -3.32 5.48
CA ALA A 142 -7.85 -2.76 5.31
C ALA A 142 -7.61 -1.62 6.31
N GLY A 143 -6.39 -1.44 6.82
CA GLY A 143 -6.03 -0.30 7.66
C GLY A 143 -4.88 0.53 7.10
N GLU A 144 -4.78 1.80 7.51
CA GLU A 144 -3.63 2.66 7.19
C GLU A 144 -2.42 2.34 8.08
N GLY A 145 -1.26 2.07 7.47
CA GLY A 145 -0.01 1.74 8.15
C GLY A 145 0.27 0.23 8.17
N GLY A 146 1.47 -0.18 8.59
CA GLY A 146 1.84 -1.59 8.78
C GLY A 146 2.22 -1.84 10.23
N GLY A 147 1.40 -2.58 10.98
CA GLY A 147 1.60 -2.79 12.42
C GLY A 147 1.18 -4.20 12.86
N GLU A 148 2.12 -4.91 13.48
CA GLU A 148 1.96 -6.30 13.88
C GLU A 148 0.77 -6.53 14.82
N SER A 149 0.49 -5.58 15.71
CA SER A 149 -0.60 -5.66 16.68
C SER A 149 -1.99 -5.74 16.04
N TRP A 150 -2.12 -5.31 14.78
CA TRP A 150 -3.38 -5.31 14.02
C TRP A 150 -3.53 -6.50 13.07
N LEU A 151 -2.49 -7.34 12.90
CA LEU A 151 -2.56 -8.54 12.05
C LEU A 151 -3.76 -9.46 12.35
N PRO A 152 -4.19 -9.65 13.62
CA PRO A 152 -5.35 -10.51 13.89
C PRO A 152 -6.70 -9.93 13.44
N ASP A 153 -6.77 -8.62 13.23
CA ASP A 153 -8.02 -7.86 13.12
C ASP A 153 -8.23 -7.21 11.74
N LEU A 154 -7.17 -7.11 10.93
CA LEU A 154 -7.17 -6.55 9.56
C LEU A 154 -6.69 -7.58 8.53
N ASP A 155 -7.25 -7.54 7.32
CA ASP A 155 -6.86 -8.42 6.19
C ASP A 155 -5.78 -7.82 5.30
N ALA A 156 -5.68 -6.49 5.26
CA ALA A 156 -4.74 -5.77 4.43
C ALA A 156 -4.26 -4.46 5.07
N PHE A 157 -3.11 -4.00 4.61
CA PHE A 157 -2.43 -2.83 5.18
C PHE A 157 -2.02 -1.87 4.05
N LEU A 158 -2.51 -0.63 4.10
CA LEU A 158 -2.08 0.43 3.21
C LEU A 158 -0.73 0.97 3.69
N THR A 159 0.33 0.71 2.94
CA THR A 159 1.69 1.18 3.23
C THR A 159 2.20 2.00 2.05
N LEU A 160 2.48 3.28 2.26
CA LEU A 160 2.76 4.25 1.19
C LEU A 160 4.25 4.53 0.99
N GLN A 161 5.10 4.01 1.89
CA GLN A 161 6.54 4.25 1.93
C GLN A 161 7.26 3.77 0.66
N VAL A 162 6.69 2.84 -0.10
CA VAL A 162 7.24 2.42 -1.41
C VAL A 162 7.49 3.58 -2.39
N SER A 163 6.78 4.68 -2.17
CA SER A 163 6.82 5.93 -2.91
C SER A 163 7.21 7.13 -2.04
N GLN A 164 8.04 6.90 -1.00
CA GLN A 164 8.42 7.92 -0.02
C GLN A 164 8.90 9.23 -0.65
N GLU A 165 9.60 9.14 -1.78
CA GLU A 165 10.14 10.29 -2.52
C GLU A 165 9.06 11.28 -3.00
N ARG A 166 7.78 10.88 -2.99
CA ARG A 166 6.62 11.74 -3.27
C ARG A 166 6.34 12.76 -2.16
N TYR A 167 6.75 12.49 -0.92
CA TYR A 167 6.40 13.34 0.24
C TYR A 167 7.55 13.61 1.21
N ILE A 168 8.65 12.86 1.12
CA ILE A 168 9.89 13.11 1.87
C ILE A 168 11.01 13.40 0.88
N ASP A 169 11.87 14.36 1.23
CA ASP A 169 13.06 14.67 0.43
C ASP A 169 14.00 13.45 0.37
N PRO A 170 14.44 12.99 -0.82
CA PRO A 170 15.46 11.94 -0.90
C PRO A 170 16.77 12.30 -0.18
N ALA A 171 17.07 13.60 0.01
CA ALA A 171 18.22 14.06 0.78
C ALA A 171 18.00 14.05 2.31
N SER A 172 16.84 13.59 2.80
CA SER A 172 16.51 13.53 4.24
C SER A 172 17.34 12.53 5.05
N GLY A 173 18.11 11.66 4.38
CA GLY A 173 18.88 10.59 5.02
C GLY A 173 18.06 9.34 5.35
N TRP A 174 16.76 9.32 5.03
CA TRP A 174 15.90 8.16 5.22
C TRP A 174 15.85 7.28 3.97
N GLU A 175 16.14 6.00 4.14
CA GLU A 175 16.00 4.96 3.10
C GLU A 175 14.84 4.02 3.44
N VAL A 176 14.04 3.67 2.42
CA VAL A 176 12.92 2.75 2.59
C VAL A 176 13.39 1.33 2.36
N LEU A 177 13.18 0.49 3.37
CA LEU A 177 13.46 -0.94 3.33
C LEU A 177 12.17 -1.74 3.62
N PRO A 178 11.95 -2.88 2.95
CA PRO A 178 10.75 -3.71 3.12
C PRO A 178 10.79 -4.56 4.39
N LEU A 179 11.07 -3.94 5.54
CA LEU A 179 11.23 -4.64 6.82
C LEU A 179 9.94 -5.32 7.28
N PHE A 180 8.79 -4.67 7.07
CA PHE A 180 7.49 -5.28 7.39
C PHE A 180 7.26 -6.54 6.56
N GLN A 181 7.55 -6.51 5.26
CA GLN A 181 7.43 -7.66 4.37
C GLN A 181 8.43 -8.76 4.73
N ALA A 182 9.64 -8.39 5.16
CA ALA A 182 10.66 -9.34 5.60
C ALA A 182 10.21 -10.23 6.78
N VAL A 183 9.34 -9.70 7.65
CA VAL A 183 8.85 -10.42 8.83
C VAL A 183 7.43 -10.97 8.62
N TYR A 184 6.54 -10.17 8.02
CA TYR A 184 5.09 -10.37 8.07
C TYR A 184 4.43 -10.69 6.74
N HIS A 185 5.16 -10.76 5.62
CA HIS A 185 4.55 -11.03 4.32
C HIS A 185 3.68 -12.32 4.27
N PRO A 186 4.04 -13.45 4.92
CA PRO A 186 3.16 -14.63 4.95
C PRO A 186 1.81 -14.41 5.66
N TYR A 187 1.68 -13.35 6.47
CA TYR A 187 0.56 -13.12 7.37
C TYR A 187 -0.29 -11.90 7.01
N ALA A 188 0.21 -11.02 6.14
CA ALA A 188 -0.46 -9.78 5.77
C ALA A 188 -0.22 -9.40 4.32
N VAL A 189 -1.28 -8.92 3.67
CA VAL A 189 -1.19 -8.27 2.36
C VAL A 189 -0.96 -6.78 2.56
N THR A 190 0.17 -6.26 2.09
CA THR A 190 0.40 -4.81 2.00
C THR A 190 0.10 -4.31 0.60
N TYR A 191 -0.53 -3.14 0.49
CA TYR A 191 -0.85 -2.48 -0.78
C TYR A 191 -0.71 -0.95 -0.64
N GLY A 192 -0.92 -0.22 -1.74
CA GLY A 192 -0.89 1.24 -1.73
C GLY A 192 0.44 1.85 -2.15
N THR A 193 0.33 3.06 -2.70
CA THR A 193 1.44 3.88 -3.19
C THR A 193 0.90 5.29 -3.46
N TYR A 194 1.76 6.32 -3.39
CA TYR A 194 1.53 7.63 -4.00
C TYR A 194 1.97 7.67 -5.47
N GLY A 195 2.46 6.56 -6.01
CA GLY A 195 2.79 6.40 -7.42
C GLY A 195 1.55 6.57 -8.30
N SER A 196 1.38 7.80 -8.75
CA SER A 196 0.27 8.27 -9.58
C SER A 196 0.79 8.66 -10.96
N LEU A 197 -0.09 8.59 -11.95
CA LEU A 197 0.14 9.12 -13.31
C LEU A 197 -0.56 10.48 -13.51
N THR A 198 -1.26 10.96 -12.48
CA THR A 198 -2.01 12.22 -12.46
C THR A 198 -1.65 13.04 -11.24
N TRP A 199 -1.85 14.35 -11.34
CA TRP A 199 -1.85 15.23 -10.18
C TRP A 199 -2.95 14.79 -9.20
N PRO A 200 -2.69 14.83 -7.88
CA PRO A 200 -3.65 14.40 -6.88
C PRO A 200 -5.02 15.08 -7.01
N PRO A 201 -6.10 14.40 -6.58
CA PRO A 201 -7.46 14.92 -6.64
C PRO A 201 -7.63 16.14 -5.76
N TYR A 202 -8.74 16.84 -6.02
CA TYR A 202 -9.27 17.92 -5.20
C TYR A 202 -10.73 17.60 -4.92
N ASP A 203 -11.16 17.71 -3.67
CA ASP A 203 -12.55 17.49 -3.30
C ASP A 203 -13.39 18.72 -3.64
N ASP A 204 -14.48 18.54 -4.38
CA ASP A 204 -15.36 19.64 -4.78
C ASP A 204 -16.09 20.29 -3.59
N LEU A 205 -16.09 19.67 -2.40
CA LEU A 205 -16.58 20.25 -1.16
C LEU A 205 -15.59 21.23 -0.50
N TRP A 206 -14.32 21.24 -0.90
CA TRP A 206 -13.33 22.19 -0.37
C TRP A 206 -13.46 23.57 -1.01
N PRO A 207 -13.00 24.65 -0.34
CA PRO A 207 -13.11 26.02 -0.85
C PRO A 207 -12.53 26.22 -2.25
N VAL A 208 -13.38 26.49 -3.25
CA VAL A 208 -13.02 26.61 -4.68
C VAL A 208 -11.79 27.49 -4.94
N ALA A 209 -11.61 28.56 -4.17
CA ALA A 209 -10.46 29.47 -4.27
C ALA A 209 -9.10 28.77 -4.04
N SER A 210 -9.08 27.60 -3.41
CA SER A 210 -7.89 26.81 -3.12
C SER A 210 -7.63 25.68 -4.14
N ARG A 211 -8.53 25.49 -5.11
CA ARG A 211 -8.46 24.40 -6.10
C ARG A 211 -7.23 24.54 -7.02
N PRO A 212 -6.34 23.55 -7.05
CA PRO A 212 -5.26 23.53 -8.03
C PRO A 212 -5.80 23.40 -9.45
N ALA A 213 -5.35 24.28 -10.36
CA ALA A 213 -5.77 24.26 -11.76
C ALA A 213 -5.42 22.95 -12.50
N ASN A 214 -4.42 22.22 -11.99
CA ASN A 214 -3.94 20.96 -12.55
C ASN A 214 -4.50 19.72 -11.83
N ALA A 215 -5.43 19.85 -10.88
CA ALA A 215 -5.97 18.69 -10.19
C ALA A 215 -6.52 17.64 -11.18
N MET A 216 -6.14 16.37 -10.99
CA MET A 216 -6.52 15.24 -11.85
C MET A 216 -6.04 15.30 -13.31
N THR A 217 -5.19 16.26 -13.70
CA THR A 217 -4.55 16.20 -15.03
C THR A 217 -3.37 15.23 -15.02
N LEU A 218 -2.98 14.72 -16.19
CA LEU A 218 -1.83 13.82 -16.31
C LEU A 218 -0.54 14.49 -15.85
N LEU A 219 0.28 13.74 -15.11
CA LEU A 219 1.64 14.16 -14.77
C LEU A 219 2.51 14.16 -16.01
N ASP A 220 3.52 15.05 -16.02
CA ASP A 220 4.53 15.12 -17.07
C ASP A 220 5.24 13.77 -17.24
N THR A 221 5.45 13.36 -18.50
CA THR A 221 6.08 12.09 -18.85
C THR A 221 7.53 12.00 -18.37
N LYS A 222 8.17 13.11 -18.03
CA LYS A 222 9.50 13.11 -17.40
C LYS A 222 9.55 12.35 -16.06
N TYR A 223 8.42 12.21 -15.36
CA TYR A 223 8.31 11.45 -14.10
C TYR A 223 7.94 9.98 -14.29
N ARG A 224 7.79 9.52 -15.54
CA ARG A 224 7.40 8.15 -15.84
C ARG A 224 8.29 7.12 -15.15
N ARG A 225 9.60 7.34 -15.12
CA ARG A 225 10.54 6.39 -14.52
C ARG A 225 10.38 6.27 -12.99
N GLN A 226 9.95 7.33 -12.31
CA GLN A 226 9.57 7.25 -10.89
C GLN A 226 8.38 6.30 -10.70
N TYR A 227 7.33 6.43 -11.53
CA TYR A 227 6.20 5.50 -11.48
C TYR A 227 6.64 4.04 -11.71
N LEU A 228 7.48 3.79 -12.71
CA LEU A 228 8.04 2.45 -12.96
C LEU A 228 8.83 1.92 -11.76
N LEU A 229 9.65 2.77 -11.12
CA LEU A 229 10.39 2.40 -9.91
C LEU A 229 9.47 2.03 -8.75
N GLU A 230 8.41 2.80 -8.51
CA GLU A 230 7.43 2.54 -7.46
C GLU A 230 6.73 1.19 -7.70
N GLN A 231 6.29 0.92 -8.93
CA GLN A 231 5.66 -0.36 -9.29
C GLN A 231 6.65 -1.54 -9.22
N ALA A 232 7.89 -1.35 -9.66
CA ALA A 232 8.95 -2.35 -9.55
C ALA A 232 9.21 -2.73 -8.09
N ARG A 233 9.35 -1.73 -7.20
CA ARG A 233 9.53 -1.94 -5.75
C ARG A 233 8.35 -2.73 -5.16
N MET A 234 7.12 -2.32 -5.46
CA MET A 234 5.93 -3.05 -4.98
C MET A 234 5.99 -4.52 -5.37
N PHE A 235 6.31 -4.83 -6.63
CA PHE A 235 6.43 -6.21 -7.09
C PHE A 235 7.56 -6.98 -6.41
N VAL A 236 8.79 -6.47 -6.40
CA VAL A 236 9.93 -7.21 -5.84
C VAL A 236 9.84 -7.36 -4.31
N TRP A 237 9.10 -6.47 -3.64
CA TRP A 237 8.78 -6.53 -2.21
C TRP A 237 7.50 -7.33 -1.91
N GLY A 238 6.86 -7.95 -2.92
CA GLY A 238 5.69 -8.82 -2.71
C GLY A 238 4.40 -8.08 -2.38
N MET A 239 4.41 -6.75 -2.41
CA MET A 239 3.21 -5.93 -2.22
C MET A 239 2.21 -6.18 -3.34
N GLN A 240 0.92 -5.99 -3.07
CA GLN A 240 -0.12 -5.99 -4.10
C GLN A 240 0.04 -4.74 -4.98
N PRO A 241 0.41 -4.85 -6.27
CA PRO A 241 0.55 -3.69 -7.15
C PRO A 241 -0.75 -2.89 -7.19
N THR A 242 -0.61 -1.56 -7.08
CA THR A 242 -1.72 -0.62 -6.94
C THR A 242 -1.36 0.67 -7.68
N ILE A 243 -2.35 1.34 -8.26
CA ILE A 243 -2.21 2.68 -8.85
C ILE A 243 -3.07 3.67 -8.05
N ALA A 244 -2.49 4.82 -7.70
CA ALA A 244 -3.24 5.92 -7.12
C ALA A 244 -3.91 6.77 -8.21
N ASN A 245 -5.09 7.33 -7.91
CA ASN A 245 -5.80 8.30 -8.76
C ASN A 245 -6.03 7.81 -10.19
N PHE A 246 -6.49 6.55 -10.32
CA PHE A 246 -6.77 5.96 -11.61
C PHE A 246 -7.85 6.76 -12.38
N LEU A 247 -7.57 7.06 -13.65
CA LEU A 247 -8.51 7.67 -14.57
C LEU A 247 -8.59 6.84 -15.85
N PRO A 248 -9.78 6.71 -16.48
CA PRO A 248 -9.91 5.96 -17.74
C PRO A 248 -8.97 6.43 -18.85
N GLU A 249 -8.64 7.73 -18.91
CA GLU A 249 -7.70 8.28 -19.89
C GLU A 249 -6.29 7.68 -19.79
N GLN A 250 -5.87 7.19 -18.62
CA GLN A 250 -4.56 6.55 -18.44
C GLN A 250 -4.44 5.25 -19.25
N LEU A 251 -5.55 4.57 -19.54
CA LEU A 251 -5.57 3.34 -20.36
C LEU A 251 -5.10 3.60 -21.79
N THR A 252 -5.23 4.83 -22.29
CA THR A 252 -4.80 5.23 -23.63
C THR A 252 -3.55 6.10 -23.58
N ALA A 253 -3.56 7.20 -22.81
CA ALA A 253 -2.49 8.20 -22.76
C ALA A 253 -1.23 7.74 -22.00
N ARG A 254 -1.34 6.68 -21.20
CA ARG A 254 -0.25 6.09 -20.39
C ARG A 254 -0.22 4.57 -20.53
N ARG A 255 -0.55 4.07 -21.72
CA ARG A 255 -0.69 2.63 -22.00
C ARG A 255 0.56 1.84 -21.58
N SER A 256 1.76 2.37 -21.83
CA SER A 256 3.01 1.68 -21.50
C SER A 256 3.18 1.44 -20.00
N GLU A 257 2.77 2.40 -19.18
CA GLU A 257 2.84 2.39 -17.72
C GLU A 257 1.76 1.49 -17.12
N ILE A 258 0.56 1.52 -17.69
CA ILE A 258 -0.52 0.59 -17.30
C ILE A 258 -0.16 -0.85 -17.66
N ASP A 259 0.39 -1.10 -18.85
CA ASP A 259 0.84 -2.43 -19.24
C ASP A 259 1.93 -2.97 -18.32
N TYR A 260 2.85 -2.10 -17.91
CA TYR A 260 3.88 -2.46 -16.96
C TYR A 260 3.27 -2.91 -15.62
N LEU A 261 2.36 -2.10 -15.06
CA LEU A 261 1.61 -2.46 -13.86
C LEU A 261 0.87 -3.81 -14.02
N GLU A 262 0.16 -3.99 -15.15
CA GLU A 262 -0.57 -5.24 -15.43
C GLU A 262 0.36 -6.46 -15.48
N ARG A 263 1.52 -6.36 -16.13
CA ARG A 263 2.50 -7.46 -16.20
C ARG A 263 3.00 -7.86 -14.82
N LEU A 264 3.34 -6.87 -13.98
CA LEU A 264 3.78 -7.12 -12.60
C LEU A 264 2.66 -7.71 -11.74
N ALA A 265 1.43 -7.21 -11.90
CA ALA A 265 0.25 -7.74 -11.22
C ALA A 265 -0.04 -9.20 -11.63
N ARG A 266 0.08 -9.54 -12.92
CA ARG A 266 -0.08 -10.91 -13.43
C ARG A 266 0.98 -11.85 -12.86
N LEU A 267 2.25 -11.44 -12.84
CA LEU A 267 3.32 -12.23 -12.21
C LEU A 267 3.04 -12.48 -10.73
N ARG A 268 2.76 -11.42 -9.97
CA ARG A 268 2.48 -11.49 -8.54
C ARG A 268 1.29 -12.41 -8.24
N TYR A 269 0.21 -12.28 -9.02
CA TYR A 269 -1.00 -13.10 -8.87
C TYR A 269 -0.85 -14.54 -9.36
N GLY A 270 -0.07 -14.77 -10.42
CA GLY A 270 0.22 -16.11 -10.94
C GLY A 270 1.15 -16.91 -10.03
N LEU A 271 1.96 -16.23 -9.22
CA LEU A 271 2.98 -16.81 -8.35
C LEU A 271 2.70 -16.53 -6.87
N ARG A 272 1.43 -16.57 -6.46
CA ARG A 272 0.97 -16.31 -5.07
C ARG A 272 1.65 -17.18 -4.01
N GLU A 273 2.08 -18.39 -4.38
CA GLU A 273 2.85 -19.25 -3.46
C GLU A 273 4.16 -18.61 -2.99
N PHE A 274 4.68 -17.62 -3.73
CA PHE A 274 5.83 -16.80 -3.36
C PHE A 274 5.40 -15.39 -2.90
N PHE A 275 4.59 -14.67 -3.69
CA PHE A 275 4.30 -13.24 -3.47
C PHE A 275 3.00 -12.94 -2.70
N GLN A 276 2.41 -13.95 -2.05
CA GLN A 276 1.34 -13.76 -1.08
C GLN A 276 1.51 -14.63 0.16
N GLY A 277 1.92 -15.90 0.00
CA GLY A 277 2.15 -16.81 1.13
C GLY A 277 3.62 -17.12 1.41
N GLY A 278 4.54 -16.58 0.62
CA GLY A 278 5.97 -16.88 0.75
C GLY A 278 6.68 -16.02 1.79
N VAL A 279 7.83 -16.51 2.25
CA VAL A 279 8.72 -15.79 3.14
C VAL A 279 9.72 -15.00 2.30
N MET A 280 9.88 -13.71 2.57
CA MET A 280 10.88 -12.90 1.90
C MET A 280 12.29 -13.37 2.29
N LEU A 281 13.17 -13.47 1.31
CA LEU A 281 14.59 -13.75 1.50
C LEU A 281 15.38 -12.49 1.17
N ARG A 282 16.63 -12.43 1.66
CA ARG A 282 17.56 -11.41 1.22
C ARG A 282 17.73 -11.49 -0.29
N ALA A 283 17.53 -10.37 -0.98
CA ALA A 283 17.64 -10.30 -2.43
C ALA A 283 19.07 -10.63 -2.89
N PRO A 284 19.24 -11.26 -4.08
CA PRO A 284 20.56 -11.52 -4.64
C PRO A 284 21.23 -10.22 -5.06
N ALA A 285 22.56 -10.21 -5.11
CA ALA A 285 23.27 -9.15 -5.81
C ALA A 285 22.96 -9.26 -7.31
N VAL A 286 22.57 -8.13 -7.92
CA VAL A 286 22.34 -8.02 -9.36
C VAL A 286 23.29 -6.98 -9.93
N THR A 287 24.09 -7.39 -10.91
CA THR A 287 24.93 -6.50 -11.68
C THR A 287 24.14 -5.99 -12.88
N VAL A 288 23.85 -4.68 -12.88
CA VAL A 288 23.13 -3.94 -13.91
C VAL A 288 23.55 -2.46 -13.84
N ASP A 289 23.38 -1.72 -14.92
CA ASP A 289 23.58 -0.27 -14.92
C ASP A 289 22.61 0.44 -13.97
N SER A 290 23.05 1.60 -13.48
CA SER A 290 22.22 2.50 -12.68
C SER A 290 22.15 3.85 -13.37
N ALA A 291 21.00 4.51 -13.24
CA ALA A 291 20.76 5.82 -13.82
C ALA A 291 20.02 6.71 -12.84
N ASP A 292 20.08 8.01 -13.12
CA ASP A 292 19.37 9.03 -12.39
C ASP A 292 17.88 9.01 -12.77
N VAL A 293 17.03 9.01 -11.75
CA VAL A 293 15.57 9.00 -11.88
C VAL A 293 15.04 10.29 -11.29
N LEU A 294 14.36 11.08 -12.12
CA LEU A 294 13.71 12.30 -11.70
C LEU A 294 12.44 11.97 -10.90
N MET A 295 12.42 12.39 -9.65
CA MET A 295 11.35 12.20 -8.69
C MET A 295 10.52 13.47 -8.59
N SER A 296 9.22 13.36 -8.85
CA SER A 296 8.24 14.36 -8.42
C SER A 296 7.93 14.18 -6.94
N ARG A 297 8.04 15.27 -6.18
CA ARG A 297 7.69 15.39 -4.75
C ARG A 297 6.23 15.83 -4.57
N VAL A 298 5.33 15.12 -5.25
CA VAL A 298 3.90 15.41 -5.22
C VAL A 298 3.16 14.24 -4.58
N SER A 299 2.57 14.50 -3.41
CA SER A 299 1.61 13.63 -2.74
C SER A 299 0.30 14.40 -2.52
N ILE A 300 -0.62 13.87 -1.71
CA ILE A 300 -1.94 14.48 -1.46
C ILE A 300 -1.85 15.96 -1.05
N TYR A 301 -0.93 16.30 -0.13
CA TYR A 301 -0.69 17.68 0.33
C TYR A 301 0.72 18.21 0.06
N ALA A 302 1.70 17.33 -0.23
CA ALA A 302 3.09 17.75 -0.41
C ALA A 302 3.28 18.64 -1.64
N ALA A 303 4.19 19.60 -1.52
CA ALA A 303 4.55 20.61 -2.54
C ALA A 303 3.40 21.52 -3.03
N ARG A 304 2.17 21.40 -2.49
CA ARG A 304 1.01 22.22 -2.90
C ARG A 304 1.08 23.69 -2.49
N ARG A 305 2.03 24.07 -1.60
CA ARG A 305 2.26 25.45 -1.14
C ARG A 305 3.65 26.03 -1.47
N GLY A 306 4.32 25.53 -2.53
CA GLY A 306 5.52 26.18 -3.09
C GLY A 306 6.88 25.65 -2.63
N GLY A 307 6.99 24.38 -2.24
CA GLY A 307 8.27 23.71 -1.99
C GLY A 307 8.92 23.14 -3.26
N ALA A 308 10.17 22.66 -3.16
CA ALA A 308 10.82 21.93 -4.25
C ALA A 308 9.97 20.72 -4.67
N THR A 309 9.57 20.69 -5.93
CA THR A 309 8.69 19.66 -6.49
C THR A 309 9.45 18.50 -7.10
N GLU A 310 10.77 18.58 -7.17
CA GLU A 310 11.61 17.65 -7.90
C GLU A 310 12.86 17.29 -7.10
N ALA A 311 13.31 16.05 -7.24
CA ALA A 311 14.58 15.54 -6.73
C ALA A 311 15.10 14.46 -7.68
N THR A 312 16.38 14.10 -7.57
CA THR A 312 16.97 13.01 -8.37
C THR A 312 17.46 11.92 -7.45
N VAL A 313 17.14 10.67 -7.77
CA VAL A 313 17.66 9.49 -7.07
C VAL A 313 18.33 8.58 -8.09
N ARG A 314 19.51 8.07 -7.72
CA ARG A 314 20.20 7.06 -8.52
C ARG A 314 19.63 5.67 -8.19
N SER A 315 19.12 4.96 -9.20
CA SER A 315 18.53 3.63 -9.03
C SER A 315 19.17 2.63 -9.99
N PRO A 316 19.32 1.35 -9.61
CA PRO A 316 19.55 0.29 -10.58
C PRO A 316 18.38 0.25 -11.57
N MET A 317 18.69 -0.07 -12.83
CA MET A 317 17.71 -0.16 -13.92
C MET A 317 16.89 -1.46 -13.88
N VAL A 318 17.32 -2.44 -13.08
CA VAL A 318 16.56 -3.65 -12.75
C VAL A 318 16.60 -3.85 -11.24
N LEU A 319 15.41 -3.96 -10.62
CA LEU A 319 15.26 -4.26 -9.20
C LEU A 319 15.10 -5.76 -8.99
N ALA A 320 15.48 -6.26 -7.80
CA ALA A 320 15.40 -7.66 -7.46
C ALA A 320 14.83 -7.91 -6.06
N GLY A 321 14.13 -9.03 -5.91
CA GLY A 321 13.65 -9.56 -4.63
C GLY A 321 13.71 -11.09 -4.64
N ALA A 322 13.77 -11.71 -3.47
CA ALA A 322 13.82 -13.17 -3.35
C ALA A 322 12.79 -13.67 -2.35
N TRP A 323 12.23 -14.85 -2.62
CA TRP A 323 11.08 -15.41 -1.90
C TRP A 323 11.22 -16.92 -1.76
N ARG A 324 10.78 -17.47 -0.63
CA ARG A 324 10.64 -18.91 -0.42
C ARG A 324 9.18 -19.27 -0.30
N SER A 325 8.72 -20.24 -1.08
CA SER A 325 7.37 -20.79 -0.92
C SER A 325 7.30 -21.75 0.28
N SER A 326 6.08 -22.10 0.71
CA SER A 326 5.85 -23.12 1.73
C SER A 326 6.39 -24.51 1.36
N LYS A 327 6.67 -24.76 0.07
CA LYS A 327 7.28 -25.99 -0.45
C LYS A 327 8.80 -25.95 -0.47
N GLY A 328 9.42 -24.86 -0.01
CA GLY A 328 10.87 -24.69 0.03
C GLY A 328 11.51 -24.22 -1.29
N GLN A 329 10.73 -24.08 -2.37
CA GLN A 329 11.21 -23.52 -3.64
C GLN A 329 11.60 -22.06 -3.46
N VAL A 330 12.56 -21.60 -4.26
CA VAL A 330 13.04 -20.21 -4.22
C VAL A 330 12.69 -19.51 -5.52
N ALA A 331 12.12 -18.31 -5.42
CA ALA A 331 11.84 -17.42 -6.53
C ALA A 331 12.65 -16.13 -6.40
N ILE A 332 13.29 -15.70 -7.48
CA ILE A 332 13.95 -14.40 -7.61
C ILE A 332 13.13 -13.57 -8.58
N GLY A 333 12.43 -12.55 -8.09
CA GLY A 333 11.72 -11.58 -8.92
C GLY A 333 12.67 -10.50 -9.40
N LEU A 334 12.57 -10.16 -10.69
CA LEU A 334 13.32 -9.09 -11.35
C LEU A 334 12.32 -8.15 -12.04
N ALA A 335 12.53 -6.84 -11.96
CA ALA A 335 11.69 -5.84 -12.61
C ALA A 335 12.53 -4.74 -13.26
N SER A 336 12.41 -4.60 -14.58
CA SER A 336 13.08 -3.56 -15.36
C SER A 336 12.29 -2.25 -15.34
N ILE A 337 13.00 -1.13 -15.16
CA ILE A 337 12.43 0.23 -15.21
C ILE A 337 12.93 1.03 -16.42
N THR A 338 13.41 0.33 -17.46
CA THR A 338 13.90 0.90 -18.73
C THR A 338 13.01 0.48 -19.90
N ASP A 339 13.00 1.28 -20.96
CA ASP A 339 12.29 0.95 -22.22
C ASP A 339 13.03 -0.09 -23.05
N GLU A 340 14.34 -0.10 -22.93
CA GLU A 340 15.23 -0.99 -23.65
C GLU A 340 15.52 -2.25 -22.84
N ALA A 341 15.90 -3.31 -23.57
CA ALA A 341 16.42 -4.51 -22.95
C ALA A 341 17.71 -4.22 -22.17
N ARG A 342 17.93 -4.98 -21.10
CA ARG A 342 19.13 -4.90 -20.26
C ARG A 342 19.72 -6.29 -20.03
N GLU A 343 21.02 -6.38 -20.18
CA GLU A 343 21.80 -7.52 -19.71
C GLU A 343 21.93 -7.42 -18.20
N VAL A 344 21.55 -8.47 -17.50
CA VAL A 344 21.70 -8.55 -16.04
C VAL A 344 22.47 -9.80 -15.68
N THR A 345 23.24 -9.70 -14.59
CA THR A 345 23.86 -10.86 -13.97
C THR A 345 23.38 -11.00 -12.54
N VAL A 346 22.66 -12.09 -12.24
CA VAL A 346 22.14 -12.41 -10.92
C VAL A 346 23.12 -13.34 -10.21
N GLN A 347 23.57 -12.96 -9.02
CA GLN A 347 24.41 -13.81 -8.17
C GLN A 347 23.53 -14.74 -7.34
N LEU A 348 23.50 -16.02 -7.71
CA LEU A 348 22.77 -17.06 -7.00
C LEU A 348 23.73 -17.86 -6.11
N ASP A 349 23.58 -17.75 -4.80
CA ASP A 349 24.34 -18.54 -3.84
C ASP A 349 23.50 -19.70 -3.30
N ALA A 350 23.87 -20.93 -3.69
CA ALA A 350 23.18 -22.13 -3.26
C ALA A 350 23.14 -22.32 -1.74
N ARG A 351 24.17 -21.88 -1.00
CA ARG A 351 24.21 -22.01 0.47
C ARG A 351 23.28 -20.99 1.11
N MET A 352 23.36 -19.74 0.66
CA MET A 352 22.52 -18.63 1.17
C MET A 352 21.02 -18.95 1.04
N TYR A 353 20.63 -19.57 -0.08
CA TYR A 353 19.24 -19.90 -0.36
C TYR A 353 18.87 -21.35 0.00
N ALA A 354 19.78 -22.13 0.60
CA ALA A 354 19.59 -23.55 0.90
C ALA A 354 19.08 -24.38 -0.31
N LEU A 355 19.71 -24.17 -1.46
CA LEU A 355 19.34 -24.81 -2.73
C LEU A 355 20.10 -26.13 -2.91
N ARG A 356 19.41 -27.10 -3.53
CA ARG A 356 20.01 -28.38 -3.91
C ARG A 356 20.83 -28.22 -5.19
N GLU A 357 22.06 -28.74 -5.17
CA GLU A 357 22.89 -28.85 -6.38
C GLU A 357 22.14 -29.64 -7.48
N GLY A 358 22.18 -29.13 -8.71
CA GLY A 358 21.48 -29.71 -9.85
C GLY A 358 19.98 -29.39 -9.94
N ALA A 359 19.40 -28.67 -8.96
CA ALA A 359 18.03 -28.14 -9.03
C ALA A 359 17.83 -27.31 -10.30
N ARG A 360 16.65 -27.38 -10.89
CA ARG A 360 16.38 -26.73 -12.18
C ARG A 360 16.09 -25.26 -11.97
N ILE A 361 16.64 -24.41 -12.81
CA ILE A 361 16.35 -22.98 -12.82
C ILE A 361 15.45 -22.69 -14.01
N VAL A 362 14.26 -22.15 -13.72
CA VAL A 362 13.21 -21.87 -14.70
C VAL A 362 12.90 -20.38 -14.68
N ARG A 363 12.98 -19.73 -15.84
CA ARG A 363 12.50 -18.37 -16.05
C ARG A 363 10.99 -18.39 -16.29
N VAL A 364 10.24 -17.53 -15.61
CA VAL A 364 8.81 -17.30 -15.80
C VAL A 364 8.56 -15.84 -16.17
N ASP A 365 7.80 -15.59 -17.24
CA ASP A 365 7.37 -14.26 -17.68
C ASP A 365 5.93 -13.93 -17.29
N ALA A 366 5.46 -12.73 -17.63
CA ALA A 366 4.13 -12.23 -17.25
C ALA A 366 2.98 -12.98 -17.94
N GLU A 367 3.26 -13.66 -19.04
CA GLU A 367 2.34 -14.57 -19.73
C GLU A 367 2.33 -15.97 -19.10
N GLY A 368 3.17 -16.23 -18.09
CA GLY A 368 3.27 -17.50 -17.39
C GLY A 368 4.09 -18.55 -18.16
N ARG A 369 4.78 -18.17 -19.24
CA ARG A 369 5.64 -19.10 -19.98
C ARG A 369 6.85 -19.46 -19.14
N ARG A 370 7.18 -20.76 -19.13
CA ARG A 370 8.25 -21.34 -18.32
C ARG A 370 9.37 -21.82 -19.21
N THR A 371 10.56 -21.22 -19.10
CA THR A 371 11.73 -21.55 -19.92
C THR A 371 12.87 -22.03 -19.01
N PRO A 372 13.33 -23.29 -19.12
CA PRO A 372 14.53 -23.74 -18.42
C PRO A 372 15.76 -22.93 -18.88
N ILE A 373 16.53 -22.40 -17.94
CA ILE A 373 17.71 -21.58 -18.23
C ILE A 373 19.01 -22.13 -17.64
N GLY A 374 18.94 -23.19 -16.84
CA GLY A 374 20.11 -23.82 -16.26
C GLY A 374 19.81 -24.69 -15.04
N ARG A 375 20.87 -24.99 -14.30
CA ARG A 375 20.80 -25.73 -13.03
C ARG A 375 21.63 -25.02 -11.97
N VAL A 376 21.33 -25.29 -10.71
CA VAL A 376 22.11 -24.80 -9.56
C VAL A 376 23.45 -25.52 -9.52
N ALA A 377 24.54 -24.78 -9.56
CA ALA A 377 25.91 -25.25 -9.38
C ALA A 377 26.27 -25.38 -7.90
N ARG A 378 27.45 -25.96 -7.65
CA ARG A 378 28.01 -26.12 -6.32
C ARG A 378 28.52 -24.78 -5.79
N GLY A 379 27.69 -24.05 -5.05
CA GLY A 379 28.06 -22.78 -4.41
C GLY A 379 27.46 -21.55 -5.09
N ALA A 380 28.23 -20.46 -5.17
CA ALA A 380 27.80 -19.23 -5.85
C ALA A 380 27.98 -19.35 -7.36
N GLN A 381 26.98 -18.91 -8.12
CA GLN A 381 27.01 -18.85 -9.57
C GLN A 381 26.42 -17.54 -10.09
N ALA A 382 26.96 -17.08 -11.22
CA ALA A 382 26.44 -15.96 -11.97
C ALA A 382 25.45 -16.47 -13.03
N ILE A 383 24.24 -15.93 -13.04
CA ILE A 383 23.23 -16.21 -14.07
C ILE A 383 23.07 -14.94 -14.91
N SER A 384 23.55 -14.98 -16.15
CA SER A 384 23.40 -13.88 -17.10
C SER A 384 22.15 -14.08 -17.95
N LEU A 385 21.35 -13.02 -18.11
CA LEU A 385 20.16 -13.04 -18.96
C LEU A 385 19.81 -11.63 -19.44
N THR A 386 19.18 -11.58 -20.62
CA THR A 386 18.56 -10.37 -21.15
C THR A 386 17.12 -10.23 -20.61
N LEU A 387 16.84 -9.12 -19.93
CA LEU A 387 15.47 -8.71 -19.59
C LEU A 387 14.95 -7.72 -20.64
N PRO A 388 13.76 -7.93 -21.21
CA PRO A 388 13.09 -6.91 -21.99
C PRO A 388 12.85 -5.63 -21.18
N GLY A 389 12.78 -4.49 -21.86
CA GLY A 389 12.33 -3.26 -21.22
C GLY A 389 10.89 -3.39 -20.70
N LEU A 390 10.57 -2.64 -19.65
CA LEU A 390 9.24 -2.57 -19.03
C LEU A 390 8.67 -3.97 -18.75
N SER A 391 9.50 -4.85 -18.20
CA SER A 391 9.14 -6.23 -17.93
C SER A 391 9.40 -6.63 -16.48
N GLY A 392 8.62 -7.60 -16.01
CA GLY A 392 8.94 -8.42 -14.87
C GLY A 392 9.36 -9.82 -15.33
N THR A 393 10.19 -10.49 -14.54
CA THR A 393 10.57 -11.90 -14.76
C THR A 393 10.84 -12.54 -13.41
N VAL A 394 10.51 -13.83 -13.26
CA VAL A 394 10.84 -14.58 -12.05
C VAL A 394 11.71 -15.78 -12.39
N LEU A 395 12.82 -15.95 -11.67
CA LEU A 395 13.64 -17.16 -11.72
C LEU A 395 13.21 -18.09 -10.59
N ILE A 396 12.65 -19.24 -10.91
CA ILE A 396 12.23 -20.25 -9.92
C ILE A 396 13.25 -21.38 -9.90
N VAL A 397 13.69 -21.77 -8.71
CA VAL A 397 14.53 -22.93 -8.46
C VAL A 397 13.65 -24.08 -7.98
N GLU A 398 13.60 -25.15 -8.78
CA GLU A 398 12.76 -26.35 -8.58
C GLU A 398 13.55 -27.63 -8.25
#